data_AF-A0A933B695-F1
#
_entry.id   AF-A0A933B695-F1
#
_cell.length_a   1.000
_cell.length_b   1.000
_cell.length_c   1.000
_cell.angle_alpha   90.00
_cell.angle_beta   90.00
_cell.angle_gamma   90.00
#
_symmetry.space_group_name_H-M   'P 1'
#
loop_
_entity.id
_entity.type
_entity.pdbx_description
1 polymer ?
#
loop_
_entity_poly.entity_id
_entity_poly.type
_entity_poly.pdbx_seq_one_letter_code
_entity_poly.pdbx_strand_id
1 'polypeptide(L)'
;MKCSLCGWEFGEQEAGQACGKCWMQKGCELVRCPQCGFEMVLERAVRGEAAGEAVSLDRLKMNEKAEVSHVHTQDRRSLQKLIAMGVLPRTPITVVRKFPSYVFRIDHALFSVDKELASSIYVKRAFLYHPPFVKLPLTE
;
A
#
# COMPACT_ATOMS: atom_id res chain seq x y z
N MET A 1 14.43 5.93 9.11
CA MET A 1 13.69 4.98 8.24
C MET A 1 12.43 5.63 7.68
N LYS A 2 11.89 5.11 6.57
CA LYS A 2 10.71 5.65 5.88
C LYS A 2 9.57 4.63 5.82
N CYS A 3 8.35 5.04 6.15
CA CYS A 3 7.18 4.17 6.03
C CYS A 3 6.83 3.90 4.56
N SER A 4 6.66 2.63 4.19
CA SER A 4 6.27 2.23 2.83
C SER A 4 4.82 2.57 2.47
N LEU A 5 3.95 2.79 3.47
CA LEU A 5 2.55 3.16 3.25
C LEU A 5 2.38 4.68 3.12
N CYS A 6 2.70 5.42 4.19
CA CYS A 6 2.41 6.85 4.28
C CYS A 6 3.60 7.77 3.98
N GLY A 7 4.79 7.20 3.77
CA GLY A 7 6.00 7.96 3.44
C GLY A 7 6.63 8.74 4.59
N TRP A 8 6.11 8.64 5.82
CA TRP A 8 6.67 9.33 6.99
C TRP A 8 8.10 8.87 7.30
N GLU A 9 8.98 9.81 7.61
CA GLU A 9 10.36 9.54 8.00
C GLU A 9 10.50 9.66 9.52
N PHE A 10 11.10 8.65 10.15
CA PHE A 10 11.28 8.54 11.60
C PHE A 10 12.53 7.72 11.94
N GLY A 11 13.14 7.95 13.10
CA GLY A 11 14.30 7.20 13.59
C GLY A 11 13.95 5.77 14.02
N GLU A 12 14.96 4.90 14.11
CA GLU A 12 14.77 3.51 14.59
C GLU A 12 14.22 3.44 16.02
N GLN A 13 14.64 4.37 16.87
CA GLN A 13 14.16 4.46 18.27
C GLN A 13 12.70 4.92 18.37
N GLU A 14 12.19 5.61 17.35
CA GLU A 14 10.80 6.07 17.26
C GLU A 14 9.88 4.98 16.69
N ALA A 15 10.46 3.90 16.16
CA ALA A 15 9.74 2.75 15.65
C ALA A 15 9.20 1.91 16.81
N GLY A 16 7.88 1.80 16.93
CA GLY A 16 7.28 0.97 17.98
C GLY A 16 7.50 -0.52 17.69
N GLN A 17 7.79 -1.32 18.72
CA GLN A 17 7.68 -2.78 18.61
C GLN A 17 6.23 -3.14 18.32
N ALA A 18 5.94 -3.71 17.15
CA ALA A 18 4.57 -4.01 16.74
C ALA A 18 3.91 -5.06 17.65
N CYS A 19 4.73 -6.01 18.13
CA CYS A 19 4.34 -7.07 19.04
C CYS A 19 5.13 -6.92 20.34
N GLY A 20 4.50 -6.44 21.42
CA GLY A 20 5.14 -6.30 22.74
C GLY A 20 4.84 -7.45 23.72
N LYS A 21 4.10 -8.48 23.27
CA LYS A 21 3.54 -9.54 24.14
C LYS A 21 3.47 -10.92 23.48
N CYS A 22 3.98 -11.08 22.26
CA CYS A 22 3.84 -12.36 21.57
C CYS A 22 4.92 -13.32 22.10
N TRP A 23 4.48 -14.40 22.76
CA TRP A 23 5.36 -15.40 23.38
C TRP A 23 6.29 -16.12 22.37
N MET A 24 6.02 -16.00 21.06
CA MET A 24 6.83 -16.57 19.97
C MET A 24 8.01 -15.67 19.51
N GLN A 25 8.31 -14.57 20.22
CA GLN A 25 9.22 -13.51 19.76
C GLN A 25 10.67 -13.63 20.25
N LYS A 26 11.45 -14.56 19.70
CA LYS A 26 12.89 -14.32 19.60
C LYS A 26 13.21 -14.01 18.14
N GLY A 27 13.42 -12.73 17.82
CA GLY A 27 13.84 -12.27 16.48
C GLY A 27 12.74 -11.69 15.57
N CYS A 28 11.65 -11.13 16.11
CA CYS A 28 10.64 -10.44 15.29
C CYS A 28 11.10 -9.01 14.98
N GLU A 29 11.56 -8.77 13.75
CA GLU A 29 12.04 -7.48 13.23
C GLU A 29 10.89 -6.57 12.75
N LEU A 30 9.65 -6.84 13.15
CA LEU A 30 8.48 -6.11 12.71
C LEU A 30 8.33 -4.81 13.51
N VAL A 31 8.36 -3.69 12.81
CA VAL A 31 8.24 -2.35 13.39
C VAL A 31 6.97 -1.66 12.96
N ARG A 32 6.43 -0.83 13.85
CA ARG A 32 5.21 -0.06 13.63
C ARG A 32 5.56 1.41 13.41
N CYS A 33 5.07 1.97 12.29
CA CYS A 33 5.21 3.40 12.02
C CYS A 33 4.45 4.23 13.07
N PRO A 34 5.08 5.22 13.74
CA PRO A 34 4.42 6.04 14.76
C PRO A 34 3.34 6.96 14.19
N GLN A 35 3.43 7.31 12.89
CA GLN A 35 2.46 8.15 12.21
C GLN A 35 1.17 7.41 11.88
N CYS A 36 1.27 6.26 11.21
CA CYS A 36 0.12 5.59 10.61
C CYS A 36 -0.25 4.26 11.26
N GLY A 37 0.61 3.72 12.13
CA GLY A 37 0.41 2.40 12.74
C GLY A 37 0.67 1.23 11.79
N PHE A 38 1.10 1.47 10.56
CA PHE A 38 1.42 0.42 9.59
C PHE A 38 2.65 -0.38 10.02
N GLU A 39 2.55 -1.69 9.87
CA GLU A 39 3.55 -2.66 10.29
C GLU A 39 4.44 -3.06 9.11
N MET A 40 5.75 -2.99 9.32
CA MET A 40 6.76 -3.22 8.28
C MET A 40 7.92 -4.02 8.87
N VAL A 41 8.59 -4.84 8.06
CA VAL A 41 9.83 -5.51 8.49
C VAL A 41 10.98 -4.50 8.46
N LEU A 42 11.76 -4.44 9.54
CA LEU A 42 12.97 -3.64 9.67
C LEU A 42 14.14 -4.34 8.96
N GLU A 43 14.06 -4.53 7.64
CA GLU A 43 15.24 -4.51 6.75
C GLU A 43 14.87 -4.62 5.26
N ARG A 44 15.63 -3.85 4.45
CA ARG A 44 15.79 -3.79 2.98
C ARG A 44 14.56 -4.10 2.13
N ALA A 45 13.85 -3.01 1.81
CA ALA A 45 13.22 -2.73 0.53
C ALA A 45 13.05 -3.95 -0.38
N VAL A 46 11.82 -4.49 -0.40
CA VAL A 46 11.35 -5.45 -1.40
C VAL A 46 11.90 -5.02 -2.77
N ARG A 47 12.82 -5.83 -3.31
CA ARG A 47 13.37 -5.68 -4.65
C ARG A 47 12.20 -5.65 -5.64
N GLY A 48 12.14 -4.59 -6.43
CA GLY A 48 11.16 -4.43 -7.50
C GLY A 48 10.39 -3.12 -7.43
N GLU A 49 11.11 -2.00 -7.42
CA GLU A 49 10.57 -0.77 -7.98
C GLU A 49 10.41 -0.97 -9.49
N ALA A 50 9.23 -1.41 -9.91
CA ALA A 50 8.84 -1.13 -11.29
C ALA A 50 8.89 0.40 -11.45
N ALA A 51 9.74 0.85 -12.37
CA ALA A 51 10.00 2.25 -12.71
C ALA A 51 8.80 2.87 -13.45
N GLY A 52 7.62 2.80 -12.83
CA GLY A 52 6.43 3.54 -13.23
C GLY A 52 6.31 4.79 -12.37
N GLU A 53 6.13 5.94 -13.01
CA GLU A 53 5.77 7.18 -12.34
C GLU A 53 4.46 7.00 -11.57
N ALA A 54 4.45 7.40 -10.29
CA ALA A 54 3.27 7.30 -9.46
C ALA A 54 2.29 8.42 -9.83
N VAL A 55 1.04 8.06 -10.12
CA VAL A 55 -0.05 9.00 -10.42
C VAL A 55 -1.19 8.83 -9.43
N SER A 56 -1.94 9.90 -9.16
CA SER A 56 -3.11 9.83 -8.28
C SER A 56 -4.25 9.04 -8.92
N LEU A 57 -5.03 8.32 -8.10
CA LEU A 57 -6.11 7.45 -8.56
C LEU A 57 -7.21 8.20 -9.31
N ASP A 58 -7.49 9.44 -8.93
CA ASP A 58 -8.45 10.31 -9.61
C ASP A 58 -8.02 10.65 -11.06
N ARG A 59 -6.76 10.43 -11.44
CA ARG A 59 -6.24 10.61 -12.80
C ARG A 59 -6.28 9.34 -13.66
N LEU A 60 -6.62 8.18 -13.09
CA LEU A 60 -6.80 6.95 -13.87
C LEU A 60 -8.08 7.01 -14.72
N LYS A 61 -8.06 6.38 -15.89
CA LYS A 61 -9.23 6.21 -16.74
C LYS A 61 -10.20 5.20 -16.11
N MET A 62 -11.47 5.25 -16.50
CA MET A 62 -12.43 4.23 -16.09
C MET A 62 -11.99 2.85 -16.59
N ASN A 63 -12.18 1.84 -15.74
CA ASN A 63 -11.74 0.45 -15.90
C ASN A 63 -10.21 0.26 -16.01
N GLU A 64 -9.42 1.30 -15.76
CA GLU A 64 -7.96 1.20 -15.72
C GLU A 64 -7.52 0.48 -14.45
N LYS A 65 -6.67 -0.55 -14.61
CA LYS A 65 -6.04 -1.30 -13.51
C LYS A 65 -4.67 -0.70 -13.19
N ALA A 66 -4.36 -0.59 -11.91
CA ALA A 66 -3.07 -0.13 -11.42
C ALA A 66 -2.71 -0.82 -10.10
N GLU A 67 -1.50 -0.59 -9.60
CA GLU A 67 -1.04 -1.06 -8.29
C GLU A 67 -0.90 0.13 -7.34
N VAL A 68 -1.42 0.03 -6.12
CA VAL A 68 -1.19 1.04 -5.08
C VAL A 68 0.30 1.13 -4.76
N SER A 69 0.85 2.34 -4.85
CA SER A 69 2.24 2.67 -4.56
C SER A 69 2.38 3.12 -3.11
N HIS A 70 1.64 4.18 -2.75
CA HIS A 70 1.64 4.77 -1.43
C HIS A 70 0.36 5.61 -1.25
N VAL A 71 0.12 6.06 -0.03
CA VAL A 71 -0.92 7.02 0.30
C VAL A 71 -0.27 8.33 0.72
N HIS A 72 -0.68 9.44 0.12
CA HIS A 72 -0.21 10.78 0.45
C HIS A 72 -1.32 11.57 1.13
N THR A 73 -1.33 11.54 2.46
CA THR A 73 -2.19 12.40 3.29
C THR A 73 -1.58 12.59 4.67
N GLN A 74 -1.83 13.75 5.27
CA GLN A 74 -1.49 14.03 6.67
C GLN A 74 -2.70 13.83 7.60
N ASP A 75 -3.91 13.70 7.05
CA ASP A 75 -5.11 13.46 7.83
C ASP A 75 -5.17 12.00 8.31
N ARG A 76 -5.02 11.80 9.61
CA ARG A 76 -5.02 10.47 10.23
C ARG A 76 -6.33 9.72 9.99
N ARG A 77 -7.47 10.41 9.91
CA ARG A 77 -8.78 9.76 9.69
C ARG A 77 -8.86 9.19 8.28
N SER A 78 -8.45 9.95 7.27
CA SER A 78 -8.40 9.53 5.88
C SER A 78 -7.44 8.37 5.69
N LEU A 79 -6.26 8.44 6.30
CA LEU A 79 -5.30 7.34 6.28
C LEU A 79 -5.87 6.05 6.89
N GLN A 80 -6.51 6.15 8.06
CA GLN A 80 -7.15 4.99 8.71
C GLN A 80 -8.28 4.39 7.85
N LYS A 81 -9.11 5.22 7.22
CA LYS A 81 -10.14 4.75 6.29
C LYS A 81 -9.52 3.96 5.14
N LEU A 82 -8.47 4.50 4.52
CA LEU A 82 -7.78 3.86 3.39
C LEU A 82 -7.17 2.51 3.79
N ILE A 83 -6.51 2.44 4.95
CA ILE A 83 -5.98 1.19 5.50
C ILE A 83 -7.11 0.18 5.72
N ALA A 84 -8.21 0.60 6.35
CA ALA A 84 -9.35 -0.28 6.64
C ALA A 84 -10.03 -0.82 5.38
N MET A 85 -9.98 -0.07 4.27
CA MET A 85 -10.47 -0.51 2.95
C MET A 85 -9.48 -1.42 2.20
N GLY A 86 -8.27 -1.65 2.74
CA GLY A 86 -7.23 -2.44 2.08
C GLY A 86 -6.42 -1.67 1.04
N VAL A 87 -6.46 -0.33 1.05
CA VAL A 87 -5.62 0.51 0.17
C VAL A 87 -4.18 0.49 0.69
N LEU A 88 -3.44 -0.57 0.37
CA LEU A 88 -2.09 -0.82 0.84
C LEU A 88 -1.12 -0.94 -0.34
N PRO A 89 0.18 -0.63 -0.17
CA PRO A 89 1.18 -0.84 -1.21
C PRO A 89 1.12 -2.26 -1.78
N ARG A 90 1.32 -2.36 -3.09
CA ARG A 90 1.24 -3.62 -3.87
C ARG A 90 -0.16 -4.21 -4.04
N THR A 91 -1.18 -3.49 -3.62
CA THR A 91 -2.57 -3.91 -3.82
C THR A 91 -3.06 -3.53 -5.21
N PRO A 92 -3.58 -4.47 -6.03
CA PRO A 92 -4.23 -4.15 -7.29
C PRO A 92 -5.51 -3.33 -7.05
N ILE A 93 -5.67 -2.26 -7.82
CA ILE A 93 -6.82 -1.37 -7.74
C ILE A 93 -7.35 -1.07 -9.14
N THR A 94 -8.67 -0.98 -9.28
CA THR A 94 -9.33 -0.67 -10.56
C THR A 94 -10.35 0.44 -10.37
N VAL A 95 -10.33 1.48 -11.19
CA VAL A 95 -11.36 2.53 -11.14
C VAL A 95 -12.62 2.05 -11.86
N VAL A 96 -13.74 1.98 -11.15
CA VAL A 96 -15.03 1.53 -11.68
C VAL A 96 -15.91 2.70 -12.11
N ARG A 97 -15.80 3.85 -11.44
CA ARG A 97 -16.59 5.06 -11.75
C ARG A 97 -15.87 6.30 -11.24
N LYS A 98 -16.02 7.45 -11.91
CA LYS A 98 -15.43 8.74 -11.50
C LYS A 98 -16.45 9.82 -11.14
N PHE A 99 -17.72 9.64 -11.54
CA PHE A 99 -18.81 10.57 -11.28
C PHE A 99 -20.11 9.79 -11.01
N PRO A 100 -20.97 10.17 -10.04
CA PRO A 100 -20.89 11.35 -9.15
C PRO A 100 -19.90 11.24 -7.99
N SER A 101 -19.32 10.04 -7.79
CA SER A 101 -18.26 9.75 -6.83
C SER A 101 -17.21 8.85 -7.46
N TYR A 102 -16.02 8.81 -6.87
CA TYR A 102 -14.96 7.88 -7.27
C TYR A 102 -15.26 6.52 -6.67
N VAL A 103 -15.54 5.53 -7.52
CA VAL A 103 -15.70 4.14 -7.12
C VAL A 103 -14.50 3.36 -7.62
N PHE A 104 -13.81 2.69 -6.72
CA PHE A 104 -12.72 1.79 -7.06
C PHE A 104 -12.97 0.39 -6.49
N ARG A 105 -12.33 -0.60 -7.11
CA ARG A 105 -12.33 -1.99 -6.69
C ARG A 105 -10.95 -2.37 -6.17
N ILE A 106 -10.93 -3.02 -5.02
CA ILE A 106 -9.79 -3.80 -4.52
C ILE A 106 -10.29 -5.22 -4.33
N ASP A 107 -9.62 -6.19 -4.95
CA ASP A 107 -10.06 -7.59 -5.02
C ASP A 107 -11.54 -7.72 -5.42
N HIS A 108 -12.40 -8.11 -4.47
CA HIS A 108 -13.84 -8.29 -4.65
C HIS A 108 -14.70 -7.19 -4.02
N ALA A 109 -14.09 -6.20 -3.36
CA ALA A 109 -14.78 -5.11 -2.68
C ALA A 109 -14.83 -3.84 -3.52
N LEU A 110 -15.94 -3.10 -3.43
CA LEU A 110 -16.13 -1.78 -4.05
C LEU A 110 -16.21 -0.70 -2.99
N PHE A 111 -15.48 0.39 -3.21
CA PHE A 111 -15.46 1.53 -2.30
C PHE A 111 -15.82 2.79 -3.07
N SER A 112 -16.75 3.58 -2.52
CA SER A 112 -17.11 4.91 -3.02
C SER A 112 -16.51 5.97 -2.11
N VAL A 113 -15.70 6.85 -2.68
CA VAL A 113 -15.03 7.95 -1.98
C VAL A 113 -15.21 9.27 -2.73
N ASP A 114 -14.96 10.37 -2.02
CA ASP A 114 -14.85 11.69 -2.61
C ASP A 114 -13.52 11.88 -3.38
N LYS A 115 -13.37 13.05 -4.00
CA LYS A 115 -12.18 13.41 -4.76
C LYS A 115 -10.94 13.55 -3.88
N GLU A 116 -11.11 14.02 -2.63
CA GLU A 116 -9.99 14.25 -1.72
C GLU A 116 -9.32 12.93 -1.38
N LEU A 117 -10.08 11.94 -0.90
CA LEU A 117 -9.58 10.59 -0.64
C LEU A 117 -9.03 9.94 -1.93
N ALA A 118 -9.73 10.03 -3.06
CA ALA A 118 -9.23 9.47 -4.32
C ALA A 118 -7.88 10.08 -4.76
N SER A 119 -7.71 11.39 -4.59
CA SER A 119 -6.47 12.11 -4.95
C SER A 119 -5.29 11.78 -4.04
N SER A 120 -5.56 11.29 -2.82
CA SER A 120 -4.53 10.86 -1.86
C SER A 120 -3.96 9.46 -2.14
N ILE A 121 -4.61 8.67 -3.01
CA ILE A 121 -4.17 7.32 -3.37
C ILE A 121 -3.25 7.40 -4.59
N TYR A 122 -1.98 7.06 -4.42
CA TYR A 122 -1.02 7.04 -5.52
C TYR A 122 -0.80 5.62 -6.02
N VAL A 123 -0.79 5.47 -7.34
CA VAL A 123 -0.72 4.19 -8.03
C VAL A 123 0.35 4.20 -9.11
N LYS A 124 0.84 3.02 -9.48
CA LYS A 124 1.73 2.82 -10.64
C LYS A 124 0.99 2.09 -11.76
N ARG A 125 1.13 2.60 -12.98
CA ARG A 125 0.57 2.00 -14.21
C ARG A 125 1.49 0.91 -14.75
N ALA A 126 1.60 -0.21 -14.03
CA ALA A 126 2.16 -1.46 -14.53
C ALA A 126 2.07 -2.50 -13.42
N PHE A 127 1.50 -3.66 -13.75
CA PHE A 127 1.58 -4.85 -12.92
C PHE A 127 2.23 -5.95 -13.75
N LEU A 128 3.43 -6.36 -13.38
CA LEU A 128 3.88 -7.72 -13.64
C LEU A 128 3.64 -8.47 -12.35
N TYR A 129 2.64 -9.34 -12.36
CA TYR A 129 2.48 -10.34 -11.30
C TYR A 129 3.76 -11.17 -11.24
N HIS A 130 4.59 -10.97 -10.21
CA HIS A 130 5.62 -11.93 -9.87
C HIS A 130 5.07 -12.85 -8.78
N PRO A 131 4.62 -14.06 -9.11
CA PRO A 131 4.17 -15.01 -8.11
C PRO A 131 5.32 -15.30 -7.13
N PRO A 132 5.08 -15.26 -5.81
CA PRO A 132 6.09 -15.60 -4.80
C PRO A 132 6.53 -17.08 -4.82
N PHE A 133 6.01 -17.91 -5.74
CA PHE A 133 6.21 -19.37 -5.79
C PHE A 133 6.42 -19.96 -7.21
N VAL A 134 6.99 -19.25 -8.19
CA VAL A 134 7.43 -19.94 -9.43
C VAL A 134 8.78 -20.60 -9.17
N LYS A 135 8.75 -21.89 -8.82
CA LYS A 135 9.82 -22.80 -9.23
C LYS A 135 9.74 -22.89 -10.75
N LEU A 136 10.73 -22.34 -11.45
CA LEU A 136 10.98 -22.64 -12.86
C LEU A 136 11.05 -24.17 -13.01
N PRO A 137 10.51 -24.77 -14.10
CA PRO A 137 10.60 -26.20 -14.32
C PRO A 137 12.06 -26.64 -14.29
N LEU A 138 12.31 -27.70 -13.53
CA LEU A 138 13.55 -28.46 -13.55
C LEU A 138 13.84 -28.84 -15.00
N THR A 139 15.03 -28.47 -15.47
CA THR A 139 15.70 -29.10 -16.61
C THR A 139 15.70 -30.62 -16.41
N GLU A 140 15.21 -31.36 -17.41
CA GLU A 140 15.61 -32.75 -17.62
C GLU A 140 17.04 -32.82 -18.15
#